data_AF-A0A968IR03-F1
#
_entry.id   AF-A0A968IR03-F1
#
_cell.length_a   1.000
_cell.length_b   1.000
_cell.length_c   1.000
_cell.angle_alpha   90.00
_cell.angle_beta   90.00
_cell.angle_gamma   90.00
#
_symmetry.space_group_name_H-M   'P 1'
#
loop_
_entity.id
_entity.type
_entity.pdbx_description
1 polymer ?
#
loop_
_entity_poly.entity_id
_entity_poly.type
_entity_poly.pdbx_seq_one_letter_code
_entity_poly.pdbx_strand_id
1 'polypeptide(L)' 'MECAIISRAGQVLARGKLILQAGTDGTRLNLETRGGKLIEGGLVGEDGDLGAASEVLFENCFATWRMTGLTLQVVISS' A
#
# COMPACT_ATOMS: atom_id res chain seq x y z
N MET A 1 1.33 -9.32 -4.05
CA MET A 1 0.72 -9.81 -2.79
C MET A 1 -0.68 -9.25 -2.69
N GLU A 2 -1.69 -10.04 -2.32
CA GLU A 2 -3.04 -9.49 -2.12
C GLU A 2 -3.11 -8.73 -0.79
N CYS A 3 -3.94 -7.70 -0.73
CA CYS A 3 -4.14 -6.93 0.50
C CYS A 3 -5.57 -6.44 0.66
N ALA A 4 -5.94 -6.15 1.90
CA ALA A 4 -7.16 -5.48 2.27
C ALA A 4 -6.83 -4.20 3.05
N ILE A 5 -7.54 -3.12 2.75
CA ILE A 5 -7.56 -1.90 3.56
C ILE A 5 -8.71 -2.03 4.53
N ILE A 6 -8.41 -1.97 5.82
CA ILE A 6 -9.35 -2.23 6.90
C ILE A 6 -9.47 -0.97 7.76
N SER A 7 -10.69 -0.54 8.04
CA SER A 7 -10.94 0.56 8.96
C SER A 7 -10.65 0.14 10.41
N ARG A 8 -10.49 1.12 11.30
CA ARG A 8 -10.40 0.86 12.75
C ARG A 8 -11.54 0.00 13.29
N ALA A 9 -12.74 0.10 12.70
CA ALA A 9 -13.91 -0.67 13.11
C ALA A 9 -13.90 -2.13 12.59
N GLY A 10 -12.84 -2.55 11.89
CA GLY A 10 -12.72 -3.89 11.30
C GLY A 10 -13.40 -4.05 9.94
N GLN A 11 -13.94 -2.97 9.36
CA GLN A 11 -14.58 -3.03 8.05
C GLN A 11 -13.55 -3.02 6.93
N VAL A 12 -13.66 -3.96 5.98
CA VAL A 12 -12.88 -3.92 4.74
C VAL A 12 -13.40 -2.79 3.85
N LEU A 13 -12.58 -1.77 3.64
CA LEU A 13 -12.89 -0.60 2.81
C LEU A 13 -12.55 -0.84 1.34
N ALA A 14 -11.45 -1.54 1.08
CA ALA A 14 -10.99 -1.86 -0.25
C ALA A 14 -10.14 -3.13 -0.25
N ARG A 15 -10.06 -3.76 -1.41
CA ARG A 15 -9.14 -4.88 -1.69
C ARG A 15 -8.26 -4.49 -2.85
N GLY A 16 -7.04 -5.02 -2.86
CA GLY A 16 -6.07 -4.69 -3.88
C GLY A 16 -4.87 -5.63 -3.85
N LYS A 17 -3.81 -5.16 -4.47
CA LYS A 17 -2.52 -5.84 -4.50
C LYS A 17 -1.41 -4.83 -4.22
N LEU A 18 -0.46 -5.24 -3.39
CA LEU A 18 0.82 -4.57 -3.32
C LEU A 18 1.69 -5.02 -4.50
N ILE A 19 2.26 -4.03 -5.18
CA ILE A 19 3.14 -4.21 -6.33
C ILE A 19 4.44 -3.45 -6.10
N LEU A 20 5.55 -4.06 -6.52
CA LEU A 20 6.84 -3.38 -6.62
C LEU A 20 7.02 -2.96 -8.07
N GLN A 21 7.15 -1.65 -8.29
CA GLN A 21 7.27 -1.07 -9.62
C GLN A 21 8.67 -0.47 -9.76
N ALA A 22 9.47 -1.02 -10.67
CA ALA A 22 10.77 -0.44 -11.01
C ALA A 22 10.57 0.86 -11.80
N GLY A 23 11.29 1.91 -11.40
CA GLY A 23 11.32 3.21 -12.06
C GLY A 23 12.76 3.71 -12.26
N THR A 24 12.90 4.93 -12.76
CA THR A 24 14.21 5.56 -13.00
C THR A 24 14.99 5.83 -11.73
N ASP A 25 14.29 6.09 -10.63
CA ASP A 25 14.88 6.53 -9.36
C ASP A 25 14.97 5.37 -8.34
N GLY A 26 14.64 4.15 -8.77
CA GLY A 26 14.58 2.95 -7.94
C GLY A 26 13.24 2.23 -8.01
N THR A 27 13.08 1.23 -7.13
CA THR A 27 11.83 0.47 -7.02
C THR A 27 10.89 1.15 -6.04
N ARG A 28 9.62 1.32 -6.42
CA ARG A 28 8.57 1.89 -5.58
C ARG A 28 7.58 0.82 -5.13
N LEU A 29 7.15 0.88 -3.88
CA LEU A 29 6.04 0.07 -3.38
C LEU A 29 4.72 0.79 -3.67
N ASN A 30 3.83 0.20 -4.44
CA ASN A 30 2.53 0.76 -4.77
C ASN A 30 1.39 -0.17 -4.36
N LEU A 31 0.21 0.41 -4.19
CA LEU A 31 -1.05 -0.31 -3.99
C LEU A 31 -1.93 -0.12 -5.23
N GLU A 32 -2.28 -1.22 -5.88
CA GLU A 32 -3.31 -1.25 -6.91
C GLU A 32 -4.61 -1.79 -6.31
N THR A 33 -5.64 -0.95 -6.25
CA THR A 33 -6.97 -1.38 -5.80
C THR A 33 -7.67 -2.20 -6.88
N ARG A 34 -8.60 -3.09 -6.51
CA ARG A 34 -9.41 -3.85 -7.48
C ARG A 34 -10.21 -2.97 -8.45
N GLY A 35 -10.46 -1.71 -8.10
CA GLY A 35 -11.11 -0.73 -8.98
C GLY A 35 -10.18 -0.07 -10.00
N GLY A 36 -8.90 -0.51 -10.09
CA GLY A 36 -7.92 0.04 -11.03
C GLY A 36 -7.24 1.33 -10.55
N LYS A 37 -7.56 1.83 -9.35
CA LYS A 37 -6.85 2.99 -8.78
C LYS A 37 -5.49 2.55 -8.25
N LEU A 38 -4.44 3.19 -8.74
CA LEU A 38 -3.08 3.10 -8.23
C LEU A 38 -2.87 4.16 -7.14
N ILE A 39 -2.35 3.74 -5.99
CA ILE A 39 -1.91 4.60 -4.89
C ILE A 39 -0.41 4.38 -4.75
N GLU A 40 0.35 5.45 -4.98
CA GLU A 40 1.80 5.39 -4.93
C GLU A 40 2.29 5.36 -3.49
N GLY A 41 3.29 4.55 -3.21
CA GLY A 41 4.03 4.59 -1.96
C GLY A 41 5.43 5.17 -2.14
N GLY A 42 6.32 4.89 -1.19
CA GLY A 42 7.69 5.37 -1.24
C GLY A 42 8.64 4.42 -1.97
N LEU A 43 9.89 4.86 -2.11
CA LEU A 43 10.97 4.05 -2.65
C LEU A 43 11.40 2.99 -1.65
N VAL A 44 11.66 1.79 -2.16
CA VAL A 44 12.26 0.68 -1.41
C VAL A 44 13.70 1.03 -1.09
N GLY A 45 14.12 0.80 0.15
CA GLY A 45 15.49 1.02 0.59
C GLY A 45 16.49 0.10 -0.13
N GLU A 46 17.77 0.48 -0.12
CA GLU A 46 18.84 -0.24 -0.85
C GLU A 46 18.96 -1.72 -0.42
N ASP A 47 18.67 -2.02 0.85
CA ASP A 47 18.68 -3.37 1.42
C ASP A 47 17.34 -4.13 1.21
N GLY A 48 16.44 -3.59 0.38
CA GLY A 48 15.08 -4.11 0.21
C GLY A 48 14.12 -3.72 1.34
N ASP A 49 14.52 -2.80 2.23
CA ASP A 49 13.66 -2.33 3.32
C ASP A 49 12.41 -1.63 2.77
N LEU A 50 11.25 -2.00 3.34
CA LEU A 50 9.95 -1.47 2.95
C LEU A 50 9.39 -0.48 3.98
N GLY A 51 10.10 -0.19 5.08
CA GLY A 51 9.62 0.66 6.16
C GLY A 51 9.19 2.04 5.66
N ALA A 52 10.14 2.82 5.14
CA ALA A 52 9.87 4.16 4.60
C ALA A 52 8.91 4.12 3.39
N ALA A 53 9.02 3.08 2.55
CA ALA A 53 8.13 2.89 1.41
C ALA A 53 6.66 2.72 1.83
N SER A 54 6.44 1.95 2.90
CA SER A 54 5.13 1.66 3.45
C SER A 54 4.53 2.87 4.16
N GLU A 55 5.34 3.66 4.88
CA GLU A 55 4.88 4.87 5.55
C GLU A 55 4.27 5.87 4.56
N VAL A 56 4.98 6.17 3.47
CA VAL A 56 4.45 7.02 2.38
C VAL A 56 3.20 6.42 1.76
N LEU A 57 3.16 5.09 1.57
CA LEU A 57 1.98 4.42 1.05
C LEU A 57 0.77 4.60 1.98
N PHE A 58 0.98 4.47 3.30
CA PHE A 58 -0.06 4.66 4.30
C PHE A 58 -0.58 6.11 4.32
N GLU A 59 0.31 7.10 4.21
CA GLU A 59 -0.09 8.51 4.09
C GLU A 59 -0.94 8.77 2.85
N ASN A 60 -0.57 8.20 1.70
CA ASN A 60 -1.33 8.35 0.46
C ASN A 60 -2.66 7.59 0.47
N CYS A 61 -2.73 6.46 1.17
CA CYS A 61 -3.98 5.77 1.48
C CYS A 61 -4.89 6.68 2.34
N PHE A 62 -4.35 7.31 3.37
CA PHE A 62 -5.08 8.27 4.21
C PHE A 62 -5.61 9.43 3.37
N ALA A 63 -4.76 10.05 2.55
CA ALA A 63 -5.16 11.16 1.68
C ALA A 63 -6.27 10.77 0.70
N THR A 64 -6.23 9.54 0.19
CA THR A 64 -7.24 8.99 -0.73
C THR A 64 -8.60 8.79 -0.06
N TRP A 65 -8.66 8.23 1.15
CA TRP A 65 -9.92 7.86 1.79
C TRP A 65 -10.39 8.81 2.89
N ARG A 66 -9.56 9.80 3.28
CA ARG A 66 -9.83 10.79 4.34
C ARG A 66 -10.20 10.16 5.69
N MET A 67 -9.68 8.96 5.99
CA MET A 67 -9.99 8.20 7.21
C MET A 67 -8.73 7.92 8.03
N THR A 68 -8.72 8.27 9.31
CA THR A 68 -7.64 7.95 10.25
C THR A 68 -7.77 6.51 10.76
N GLY A 69 -6.65 5.88 11.14
CA GLY A 69 -6.66 4.57 11.78
C GLY A 69 -6.96 3.43 10.80
N LEU A 70 -6.40 3.51 9.60
CA LEU A 70 -6.44 2.42 8.63
C LEU A 70 -5.37 1.39 8.95
N THR A 71 -5.69 0.12 8.74
CA THR A 71 -4.74 -0.98 8.75
C THR A 71 -4.66 -1.56 7.34
N LEU A 72 -3.45 -1.69 6.80
CA LEU A 72 -3.21 -2.43 5.58
C LEU A 72 -2.82 -3.85 5.96
N GLN A 73 -3.71 -4.81 5.68
CA GLN A 73 -3.43 -6.22 5.91
C GLN A 73 -2.98 -6.84 4.60
N VAL A 74 -1.75 -7.37 4.60
CA VAL A 74 -1.18 -8.11 3.47
C VAL A 74 -1.38 -9.60 3.72
N VAL A 75 -1.92 -10.30 2.72
CA VAL A 75 -2.04 -11.76 2.73
C VAL A 75 -1.05 -12.30 1.72
N ILE A 76 -0.09 -13.08 2.21
CA ILE A 76 0.86 -13.83 1.39
C ILE A 76 0.30 -15.24 1.26
N SER A 77 -0.34 -15.53 0.13
CA SER A 77 -0.76 -16.88 -0.22
C SER A 77 0.43 -17.62 -0.84
N SER A 78 0.80 -18.75 -0.24
CA SER A 78 1.80 -19.71 -0.74
C SER A 78 1.31 -20.44 -1.99
#